data_AF-A0A1Y0G8I4-F1
#
_entry.id   AF-A0A1Y0G8I4-F1
#
_cell.length_a   1.000
_cell.length_b   1.000
_cell.length_c   1.000
_cell.angle_alpha   90.00
_cell.angle_beta   90.00
_cell.angle_gamma   90.00
#
_symmetry.space_group_name_H-M   'P 1'
#
loop_
_entity.id
_entity.type
_entity.pdbx_description
1 polymer ?
#
loop_
_entity_poly.entity_id
_entity_poly.type
_entity_poly.pdbx_seq_one_letter_code
_entity_poly.pdbx_strand_id
1 'polypeptide(L)' 'MGDVIQFKKPKPGEKFKGLSLCNSGFHKWEPVQENPFDVDQGRLITRLVCKRCGATKTEAR' A
#
# COMPACT_ATOMS: atom_id res chain seq x y z
N MET A 1 29.75 -17.07 -2.87
CA MET A 1 28.51 -17.18 -2.08
C MET A 1 27.38 -17.39 -3.06
N GLY A 2 26.75 -18.57 -3.04
CA GLY A 2 25.69 -18.92 -4.00
C GLY A 2 24.32 -18.52 -3.45
N ASP A 3 23.59 -17.70 -4.19
CA ASP A 3 22.22 -17.33 -3.85
C ASP A 3 21.30 -18.53 -4.12
N VAL A 4 20.64 -19.03 -3.06
CA VAL A 4 19.78 -20.21 -3.15
C VAL A 4 18.41 -19.80 -3.66
N ILE A 5 18.21 -19.94 -4.97
CA ILE A 5 16.92 -19.68 -5.61
C ILE A 5 15.90 -20.75 -5.18
N GLN A 6 14.81 -20.32 -4.55
CA GLN A 6 13.76 -21.21 -4.08
C GLN A 6 12.93 -21.73 -5.26
N PHE A 7 13.07 -23.02 -5.58
CA PHE A 7 12.31 -23.71 -6.65
C PHE A 7 10.83 -23.97 -6.32
N LYS A 8 10.39 -23.66 -5.10
CA LYS A 8 9.04 -23.98 -4.64
C LYS A 8 8.07 -22.89 -5.10
N LYS A 9 6.98 -23.28 -5.78
CA LYS A 9 5.90 -22.35 -6.13
C LYS A 9 5.40 -21.67 -4.84
N PRO A 10 5.42 -20.33 -4.76
CA PRO A 10 4.95 -19.60 -3.59
C PRO A 10 3.48 -19.95 -3.35
N LYS A 11 3.11 -20.22 -2.10
CA LYS A 11 1.74 -20.64 -1.76
C LYS A 11 0.77 -19.51 -2.14
N PRO A 12 -0.45 -19.82 -2.63
CA PRO A 12 -1.45 -18.80 -2.92
C PRO A 12 -1.70 -17.89 -1.70
N GLY A 13 -1.70 -18.47 -0.50
CA GLY A 13 -1.83 -17.72 0.75
C GLY A 13 -0.72 -16.70 0.99
N GLU A 14 0.49 -16.89 0.46
CA GLU A 14 1.56 -15.88 0.54
C GLU A 14 1.36 -14.76 -0.47
N LYS A 15 0.84 -15.07 -1.66
CA LYS A 15 0.50 -14.07 -2.68
C LYS A 15 -0.64 -13.16 -2.24
N PHE A 16 -1.59 -13.68 -1.48
CA PHE A 16 -2.80 -12.96 -1.06
C PHE A 16 -2.83 -12.61 0.44
N LYS A 17 -1.71 -12.80 1.15
CA LYS A 17 -1.59 -12.47 2.59
C LYS A 17 -1.88 -10.97 2.79
N GLY A 18 -3.04 -10.66 3.36
CA GLY A 18 -3.48 -9.29 3.65
C GLY A 18 -4.35 -8.62 2.57
N LEU A 19 -4.47 -9.21 1.37
CA LEU A 19 -5.23 -8.63 0.24
C LEU A 19 -6.74 -8.92 0.31
N SER A 20 -7.16 -9.98 1.00
CA SER A 20 -8.56 -10.42 1.06
C SER A 20 -9.50 -9.34 1.63
N LEU A 21 -9.13 -8.67 2.73
CA LEU A 21 -9.94 -7.59 3.31
C LEU A 21 -9.92 -6.32 2.44
N CYS A 22 -8.80 -6.04 1.79
CA CYS A 22 -8.66 -4.84 0.96
C CYS A 22 -9.50 -4.91 -0.31
N ASN A 23 -9.67 -6.10 -0.91
CA ASN A 23 -10.56 -6.29 -2.05
C ASN A 23 -12.04 -6.04 -1.72
N SER A 24 -12.44 -6.17 -0.45
CA SER A 24 -13.79 -5.86 0.02
C SER A 24 -13.96 -4.41 0.47
N GLY A 25 -12.96 -3.54 0.28
CA GLY A 25 -12.99 -2.13 0.68
C GLY A 25 -12.53 -1.83 2.10
N PHE A 26 -12.12 -2.82 2.89
CA PHE A 26 -11.64 -2.63 4.26
C PHE A 26 -10.14 -2.34 4.29
N HIS A 27 -9.79 -1.11 3.92
CA HIS A 27 -8.43 -0.63 3.93
C HIS A 27 -8.00 -0.16 5.33
N LYS A 28 -6.82 -0.61 5.77
CA LYS A 28 -6.12 -0.03 6.92
C LYS A 28 -5.24 1.10 6.42
N TRP A 29 -5.76 2.32 6.45
CA TRP A 29 -5.06 3.53 6.05
C TRP A 29 -4.04 3.95 7.11
N GLU A 30 -2.81 4.21 6.70
CA GLU A 30 -1.77 4.84 7.51
C GLU A 30 -1.34 6.14 6.81
N PRO A 31 -1.25 7.26 7.54
CA PRO A 31 -0.74 8.51 6.97
C PRO A 31 0.75 8.38 6.68
N VAL A 32 1.14 8.76 5.47
CA VAL A 32 2.54 8.92 5.12
C VAL A 32 2.97 10.28 5.64
N GLN A 33 4.06 10.31 6.42
CA GLN A 33 4.59 11.55 7.02
C GLN A 33 5.09 12.54 5.96
N GLU A 34 5.41 12.04 4.78
CA GLU A 34 5.61 12.88 3.60
C GLU A 34 4.23 13.35 3.14
N ASN A 35 3.85 14.56 3.58
CA ASN A 35 2.70 15.30 3.09
C ASN A 35 3.11 16.02 1.80
N PRO A 36 2.86 15.46 0.61
CA PRO A 36 3.21 16.13 -0.63
C PRO A 36 2.36 17.39 -0.79
N PHE A 37 2.97 18.43 -1.37
CA PHE A 37 2.25 19.59 -1.86
C PHE A 37 1.63 19.24 -3.21
N ASP A 38 0.32 19.38 -3.34
CA ASP A 38 -0.37 19.13 -4.60
C ASP A 38 -0.24 20.37 -5.49
N VAL A 39 0.50 20.25 -6.59
CA VAL A 39 0.83 21.38 -7.50
C VAL A 39 -0.42 21.89 -8.23
N ASP A 40 -1.39 21.02 -8.49
CA ASP A 40 -2.62 21.36 -9.18
C ASP A 40 -3.58 22.12 -8.27
N GLN A 41 -3.73 21.66 -7.02
CA GLN A 41 -4.61 22.27 -6.02
C GLN A 41 -3.96 23.42 -5.23
N GLY A 42 -2.64 23.61 -5.34
CA GLY A 42 -1.90 24.66 -4.65
C GLY A 42 -1.91 24.53 -3.12
N ARG A 43 -2.09 23.32 -2.57
CA ARG A 43 -2.21 23.08 -1.12
C ARG A 43 -1.52 21.80 -0.68
N LEU A 44 -1.18 21.75 0.61
CA LEU A 44 -0.68 20.55 1.27
C LEU A 44 -1.79 19.50 1.32
N ILE A 45 -1.50 18.31 0.80
CA ILE A 45 -2.42 17.17 0.90
C ILE A 45 -1.88 16.13 1.88
N THR A 46 -2.77 15.29 2.39
CA THR A 46 -2.37 14.12 3.19
C THR A 46 -2.49 12.88 2.34
N ARG A 47 -1.39 12.16 2.17
CA ARG A 47 -1.37 10.86 1.48
C ARG A 47 -1.53 9.75 2.51
N LEU A 48 -2.59 8.98 2.36
CA LEU A 48 -2.84 7.76 3.11
C LEU A 48 -2.42 6.56 2.27
N VAL A 49 -1.68 5.64 2.86
CA VAL A 49 -1.29 4.38 2.20
C VAL A 49 -1.85 3.21 2.99
N CYS A 50 -2.40 2.24 2.29
CA CYS A 50 -2.90 1.04 2.92
C CYS A 50 -1.73 0.11 3.30
N LYS A 51 -1.57 -0.21 4.59
CA LYS A 51 -0.51 -1.12 5.06
C LYS A 51 -0.53 -2.50 4.42
N ARG A 52 -1.72 -2.94 4.02
CA ARG A 52 -2.00 -4.31 3.58
C ARG A 52 -1.77 -4.49 2.08
N CYS A 53 -2.30 -3.58 1.27
CA CYS A 53 -2.28 -3.69 -0.19
C CYS A 53 -1.44 -2.61 -0.89
N GLY A 54 -0.95 -1.60 -0.17
CA GLY A 54 -0.19 -0.50 -0.76
C GLY A 54 -1.03 0.51 -1.55
N ALA A 55 -2.36 0.35 -1.61
CA ALA A 55 -3.24 1.33 -2.25
C ALA A 55 -3.06 2.70 -1.60
N THR A 56 -3.09 3.76 -2.41
CA THR A 56 -2.88 5.13 -1.94
C THR A 56 -4.15 5.95 -2.11
N LYS A 57 -4.54 6.69 -1.07
CA LYS A 57 -5.65 7.63 -1.07
C LYS A 57 -5.10 9.01 -0.70
N THR A 58 -5.48 10.04 -1.43
CA THR A 58 -5.13 11.43 -1.13
C THR A 58 -6.36 12.12 -0.58
N GLU A 59 -6.24 12.72 0.60
CA GLU A 59 -7.28 13.55 1.18
C GLU A 59 -6.78 14.99 1.17
N ALA A 60 -7.52 15.84 0.46
CA ALA A 60 -7.28 17.26 0.42
C ALA A 60 -8.07 17.92 1.55
N ARG A 61 -7.36 18.64 2.43
CA ARG A 61 -7.98 19.35 3.56
C ARG A 61 -8.44 20.74 3.15
#